data_AF-A0A1Q5ZU16-F1
#
_entry.id   AF-A0A1Q5ZU16-F1
#
_cell.length_a   1.000
_cell.length_b   1.000
_cell.length_c   1.000
_cell.angle_alpha   90.00
_cell.angle_beta   90.00
_cell.angle_gamma   90.00
#
_symmetry.space_group_name_H-M   'P 1'
#
loop_
_entity.id
_entity.type
_entity.pdbx_description
1 polymer ?
#
loop_
_entity_poly.entity_id
_entity_poly.type
_entity_poly.pdbx_seq_one_letter_code
_entity_poly.pdbx_strand_id
1 'polypeptide(L)'
;MTSDIDNKEWPDEYPSLKQVNPNNPFTVPAGYFSELEGRIMSVINLSESPSLQSFIVPDNYFETLSSNIVSRINIEEKFNTDEQNFTVPQNYFENMELQIKSRIAVDDALKADEQSFAVPQNYFEDMAAQIKSRIVIEDALKADERSFAVPQNYFEDMAAQLSSRIVVEEAMQAKTSFTVPENYFEELNRKVLNQAAGLEAANRKGVIRRLVSTAAFKYATAACFTLVVGAAIFIGQIDSPSAKHDSTYLHKALSDIPDNDIESYLQLHMDAGDTRSVIDQADQGKTNNVSTDDLTDYLSNI
;
A
#
# COMPACT_ATOMS: atom_id res chain seq x y z
N MET A 1 -49.96 65.63 2.72
CA MET A 1 -51.24 64.91 2.55
C MET A 1 -51.44 64.09 3.80
N THR A 2 -52.23 64.62 4.73
CA THR A 2 -52.62 63.92 5.96
C THR A 2 -53.62 62.86 5.53
N SER A 3 -53.21 61.60 5.51
CA SER A 3 -54.12 60.48 5.23
C SER A 3 -55.01 60.29 6.45
N ASP A 4 -56.31 60.52 6.28
CA ASP A 4 -57.34 60.14 7.22
C ASP A 4 -57.22 58.64 7.55
N ILE A 5 -56.71 58.34 8.75
CA ILE A 5 -56.70 56.99 9.32
C ILE A 5 -58.00 56.86 10.11
N ASP A 6 -59.12 56.73 9.38
CA ASP A 6 -60.47 56.58 9.93
C ASP A 6 -60.77 55.14 10.40
N ASN A 7 -59.75 54.36 10.79
CA ASN A 7 -59.97 53.05 11.38
C ASN A 7 -58.96 52.77 12.48
N LYS A 8 -59.19 53.41 13.63
CA LYS A 8 -58.32 53.33 14.81
C LYS A 8 -59.08 52.79 16.03
N GLU A 9 -60.12 51.99 15.81
CA GLU A 9 -60.91 51.35 16.88
C GLU A 9 -60.33 50.00 17.33
N TRP A 10 -59.45 49.38 16.52
CA TRP A 10 -58.80 48.10 16.84
C TRP A 10 -57.94 48.08 18.12
N PRO A 11 -57.32 49.18 18.57
CA PRO A 11 -56.64 49.23 19.86
C PRO A 11 -57.59 49.07 21.06
N ASP A 12 -58.88 49.37 20.91
CA ASP A 12 -59.89 49.22 21.97
C ASP A 12 -60.41 47.78 22.06
N GLU A 13 -60.47 47.06 20.93
CA GLU A 13 -60.80 45.63 20.89
C GLU A 13 -59.69 44.72 21.43
N TYR A 14 -58.42 45.16 21.36
CA TYR A 14 -57.27 44.36 21.80
C TYR A 14 -56.35 45.15 22.75
N PRO A 15 -56.64 45.15 24.07
CA PRO A 15 -55.90 45.91 25.08
C PRO A 15 -54.40 45.60 25.14
N SER A 16 -53.99 44.42 24.67
CA SER A 16 -52.61 43.98 24.56
C SER A 16 -51.79 44.82 23.57
N LEU A 17 -52.41 45.37 22.52
CA LEU A 17 -51.72 46.22 21.54
C LEU A 17 -51.34 47.60 22.09
N LYS A 18 -52.04 48.07 23.14
CA LYS A 18 -51.70 49.30 23.86
C LYS A 18 -50.44 49.18 24.73
N GLN A 19 -49.98 47.94 24.98
CA GLN A 19 -48.76 47.67 25.75
C GLN A 19 -47.50 47.67 24.88
N VAL A 20 -47.66 47.63 23.55
CA VAL A 20 -46.55 47.67 22.61
C VAL A 20 -46.22 49.13 22.30
N ASN A 21 -44.94 49.50 22.43
CA ASN A 21 -44.48 50.85 22.09
C ASN A 21 -44.91 51.18 20.64
N PRO A 22 -45.65 52.28 20.41
CA PRO A 22 -46.08 52.65 19.05
C PRO A 22 -44.90 52.99 18.13
N ASN A 23 -43.70 53.18 18.68
CA ASN A 23 -42.49 53.32 17.89
C ASN A 23 -42.07 51.96 17.33
N ASN A 24 -42.14 51.84 16.00
CA ASN A 24 -41.67 50.68 15.26
C ASN A 24 -40.19 50.36 15.62
N PRO A 25 -39.88 49.21 16.25
CA PRO A 25 -38.52 48.83 16.61
C PRO A 25 -37.68 48.38 15.41
N PHE A 26 -38.30 48.16 14.25
CA PHE A 26 -37.62 47.74 13.04
C PHE A 26 -37.09 48.96 12.28
N THR A 27 -35.78 49.15 12.35
CA THR A 27 -35.06 50.12 11.53
C THR A 27 -34.42 49.40 10.36
N VAL A 28 -34.71 49.86 9.14
CA VAL A 28 -33.96 49.41 7.96
C VAL A 28 -32.69 50.26 7.84
N PRO A 29 -31.57 49.68 7.39
CA PRO A 29 -30.38 50.45 7.07
C PRO A 29 -30.68 51.56 6.05
N ALA A 30 -29.98 52.68 6.15
CA ALA A 30 -30.06 53.75 5.17
C ALA A 30 -29.74 53.19 3.77
N GLY A 31 -30.59 53.50 2.78
CA GLY A 31 -30.41 53.04 1.40
C GLY A 31 -30.96 51.65 1.08
N TYR A 32 -31.51 50.90 2.06
CA TYR A 32 -32.07 49.56 1.83
C TYR A 32 -33.06 49.51 0.66
N PHE A 33 -34.06 50.39 0.66
CA PHE A 33 -35.06 50.45 -0.42
C PHE A 33 -34.53 51.11 -1.69
N SER A 34 -33.57 52.03 -1.57
CA SER A 34 -32.95 52.71 -2.71
C SER A 34 -32.07 51.75 -3.53
N GLU A 35 -31.39 50.81 -2.88
CA GLU A 35 -30.55 49.80 -3.54
C GLU A 35 -31.32 48.55 -3.97
N LEU A 36 -32.51 48.32 -3.42
CA LEU A 36 -33.30 47.11 -3.65
C LEU A 36 -33.62 46.93 -5.15
N GLU A 37 -34.04 48.01 -5.82
CA GLU A 37 -34.33 47.99 -7.25
C GLU A 37 -33.10 47.59 -8.08
N GLY A 38 -31.93 48.20 -7.78
CA GLY A 38 -30.68 47.87 -8.45
C GLY A 38 -30.23 46.42 -8.23
N ARG A 39 -30.42 45.89 -7.01
CA ARG A 39 -30.14 44.48 -6.69
C ARG A 39 -31.06 43.53 -7.46
N ILE A 40 -32.35 43.83 -7.53
CA ILE A 40 -33.32 43.02 -8.29
C ILE A 40 -32.96 43.00 -9.78
N MET A 41 -32.66 44.16 -10.36
CA MET A 41 -32.27 44.25 -11.79
C MET A 41 -30.93 43.54 -12.07
N SER A 42 -29.97 43.60 -11.15
CA SER A 42 -28.71 42.86 -11.29
C SER A 42 -28.91 41.35 -11.31
N VAL A 43 -29.82 40.82 -10.50
CA VAL A 43 -30.12 39.37 -10.46
C VAL A 43 -30.85 38.93 -11.74
N ILE A 44 -31.81 39.74 -12.22
CA ILE A 44 -32.51 39.48 -13.48
C ILE A 44 -31.53 39.46 -14.65
N ASN A 45 -30.67 40.48 -14.75
CA ASN A 45 -29.65 40.54 -15.81
C ASN A 45 -28.63 39.39 -15.74
N LEU A 46 -28.30 38.91 -14.53
CA LEU A 46 -27.44 37.74 -14.34
C LEU A 46 -28.11 36.45 -14.83
N SER A 47 -29.44 36.33 -14.66
CA SER A 47 -30.22 35.21 -15.18
C SER A 47 -30.44 35.25 -16.69
N GLU A 48 -30.38 36.44 -17.31
CA GLU A 48 -30.45 36.65 -18.76
C GLU A 48 -29.09 36.52 -19.47
N SER A 49 -27.98 36.41 -18.71
CA SER A 49 -26.66 36.15 -19.28
C SER A 49 -26.66 34.78 -19.99
N PRO A 50 -26.23 34.70 -21.26
CA PRO A 50 -26.17 33.46 -22.04
C PRO A 50 -25.14 32.45 -21.48
N SER A 51 -24.42 32.81 -20.40
CA SER A 51 -23.50 31.92 -19.68
C SER A 51 -24.20 30.86 -18.83
N LEU A 52 -25.54 30.88 -18.72
CA LEU A 52 -26.31 29.69 -18.38
C LEU A 52 -26.49 28.81 -19.62
N GLN A 53 -25.39 28.51 -20.32
CA GLN A 53 -25.32 27.32 -21.16
C GLN A 53 -25.54 26.12 -20.24
N SER A 54 -26.81 25.78 -20.04
CA SER A 54 -27.32 24.50 -20.49
C SER A 54 -26.56 23.32 -19.90
N PHE A 55 -27.06 22.80 -18.77
CA PHE A 55 -26.91 21.37 -18.47
C PHE A 55 -27.74 20.56 -19.49
N ILE A 56 -27.37 20.63 -20.77
CA ILE A 56 -27.90 19.75 -21.79
C ILE A 56 -27.22 18.42 -21.57
N VAL A 57 -28.03 17.45 -21.18
CA VAL A 57 -27.62 16.06 -21.15
C VAL A 57 -27.19 15.67 -22.57
N PRO A 58 -26.00 15.07 -22.77
CA PRO A 58 -25.56 14.64 -24.09
C PRO A 58 -26.57 13.73 -24.78
N ASP A 59 -26.62 13.80 -26.12
CA ASP A 59 -27.43 12.89 -26.92
C ASP A 59 -27.13 11.43 -26.52
N ASN A 60 -28.18 10.62 -26.32
CA ASN A 60 -28.12 9.22 -25.90
C ASN A 60 -27.52 8.93 -24.51
N TYR A 61 -27.37 9.93 -23.62
CA TYR A 61 -26.93 9.71 -22.24
C TYR A 61 -27.83 8.70 -21.50
N PHE A 62 -29.15 8.85 -21.61
CA PHE A 62 -30.10 7.98 -20.92
C PHE A 62 -30.11 6.55 -21.50
N GLU A 63 -29.96 6.40 -22.82
CA GLU A 63 -29.85 5.08 -23.45
C GLU A 63 -28.55 4.37 -23.02
N THR A 64 -27.43 5.11 -23.01
CA THR A 64 -26.13 4.60 -22.58
C THR A 64 -26.15 4.26 -21.09
N LEU A 65 -26.77 5.09 -20.26
CA LEU A 65 -26.94 4.85 -18.83
C LEU A 65 -27.80 3.61 -18.59
N SER A 66 -28.94 3.46 -19.26
CA SER A 66 -29.78 2.27 -19.15
C SER A 66 -29.04 1.00 -19.59
N SER A 67 -28.30 1.06 -20.70
CA SER A 67 -27.49 -0.07 -21.16
C SER A 67 -26.41 -0.45 -20.15
N ASN A 68 -25.70 0.53 -19.59
CA ASN A 68 -24.69 0.32 -18.55
C ASN A 68 -25.27 -0.27 -17.26
N ILE A 69 -26.44 0.22 -16.82
CA ILE A 69 -27.13 -0.28 -15.63
C ILE A 69 -27.54 -1.75 -15.86
N VAL A 70 -28.16 -2.07 -17.00
CA VAL A 70 -28.55 -3.45 -17.33
C VAL A 70 -27.33 -4.36 -17.48
N SER A 71 -26.24 -3.88 -18.09
CA SER A 71 -24.99 -4.64 -18.18
C SER A 71 -24.42 -4.93 -16.80
N ARG A 72 -24.43 -3.96 -15.87
CA ARG A 72 -23.94 -4.14 -14.50
C ARG A 72 -24.81 -5.13 -13.71
N ILE A 73 -26.14 -5.03 -13.83
CA ILE A 73 -27.07 -5.97 -13.20
C ILE A 73 -26.84 -7.40 -13.73
N ASN A 74 -26.70 -7.58 -15.05
CA ASN A 74 -26.45 -8.90 -15.65
C ASN A 74 -25.09 -9.49 -15.25
N ILE A 75 -24.08 -8.64 -15.04
CA ILE A 75 -22.79 -9.04 -14.48
C ILE A 75 -23.02 -9.49 -13.04
N GLU A 76 -23.65 -8.67 -12.21
CA GLU A 76 -23.93 -8.99 -10.80
C GLU A 76 -24.78 -10.26 -10.64
N GLU A 77 -25.81 -10.50 -11.45
CA GLU A 77 -26.58 -11.75 -11.41
C GLU A 77 -25.73 -12.99 -11.75
N LYS A 78 -24.81 -12.86 -12.70
CA LYS A 78 -23.86 -13.94 -13.07
C LYS A 78 -22.74 -14.14 -12.05
N PHE A 79 -22.42 -13.13 -11.25
CA PHE A 79 -21.40 -13.20 -10.20
C PHE A 79 -21.99 -13.46 -8.80
N ASN A 80 -23.29 -13.28 -8.59
CA ASN A 80 -24.00 -13.59 -7.33
C ASN A 80 -24.44 -15.06 -7.20
N THR A 81 -24.15 -15.90 -8.19
CA THR A 81 -24.54 -17.33 -8.16
C THR A 81 -23.56 -18.22 -7.40
N ASP A 82 -22.39 -17.72 -7.03
CA ASP A 82 -21.49 -18.37 -6.09
C ASP A 82 -21.08 -17.35 -5.03
N GLU A 83 -21.03 -17.76 -3.76
CA GLU A 83 -20.41 -17.03 -2.65
C GLU A 83 -18.90 -16.83 -2.86
N GLN A 84 -18.50 -16.26 -3.99
CA GLN A 84 -17.13 -15.82 -4.23
C GLN A 84 -16.96 -14.47 -3.58
N ASN A 85 -16.86 -14.55 -2.26
CA ASN A 85 -16.19 -13.57 -1.41
C ASN A 85 -14.94 -13.06 -2.15
N PHE A 86 -14.64 -11.77 -2.01
CA PHE A 86 -13.34 -11.20 -2.39
C PHE A 86 -12.22 -11.98 -1.68
N THR A 87 -11.78 -13.09 -2.26
CA THR A 87 -10.71 -13.92 -1.72
C THR A 87 -9.40 -13.40 -2.28
N VAL A 88 -8.42 -13.27 -1.39
CA VAL A 88 -7.05 -12.98 -1.83
C VAL A 88 -6.57 -14.12 -2.72
N PRO A 89 -5.89 -13.82 -3.84
CA PRO A 89 -5.32 -14.85 -4.69
C PRO A 89 -4.43 -15.81 -3.90
N GLN A 90 -4.43 -17.09 -4.31
CA GLN A 90 -3.55 -18.10 -3.74
C GLN A 90 -2.09 -17.58 -3.73
N ASN A 91 -1.43 -17.68 -2.57
CA ASN A 91 -0.05 -17.24 -2.33
C ASN A 91 0.18 -15.71 -2.38
N TYR A 92 -0.87 -14.87 -2.30
CA TYR A 92 -0.73 -13.41 -2.21
C TYR A 92 0.22 -12.99 -1.07
N PHE A 93 0.01 -13.53 0.14
CA PHE A 93 0.80 -13.19 1.31
C PHE A 93 2.22 -13.76 1.27
N GLU A 94 2.40 -14.97 0.75
CA GLU A 94 3.73 -15.58 0.56
C GLU A 94 4.57 -14.77 -0.44
N ASN A 95 3.97 -14.33 -1.54
CA ASN A 95 4.63 -13.47 -2.52
C ASN A 95 4.96 -12.09 -1.93
N MET A 96 4.05 -11.52 -1.12
CA MET A 96 4.31 -10.27 -0.42
C MET A 96 5.46 -10.41 0.58
N GLU A 97 5.53 -11.51 1.34
CA GLU A 97 6.62 -11.81 2.27
C GLU A 97 7.96 -11.92 1.54
N LEU A 98 8.01 -12.65 0.42
CA LEU A 98 9.20 -12.77 -0.41
C LEU A 98 9.65 -11.42 -0.97
N GLN A 99 8.71 -10.57 -1.41
CA GLN A 99 9.03 -9.22 -1.89
C GLN A 99 9.59 -8.33 -0.78
N ILE A 100 9.00 -8.37 0.42
CA ILE A 100 9.47 -7.61 1.57
C ILE A 100 10.88 -8.07 1.96
N LYS A 101 11.11 -9.39 2.09
CA LYS A 101 12.44 -9.95 2.39
C LYS A 101 13.47 -9.58 1.33
N SER A 102 13.10 -9.62 0.05
CA SER A 102 13.98 -9.19 -1.05
C SER A 102 14.35 -7.72 -0.93
N ARG A 103 13.41 -6.83 -0.57
CA ARG A 103 13.70 -5.40 -0.40
C ARG A 103 14.60 -5.16 0.80
N ILE A 104 14.35 -5.82 1.93
CA ILE A 104 15.18 -5.71 3.13
C ILE A 104 16.61 -6.20 2.86
N ALA A 105 16.77 -7.31 2.14
CA ALA A 105 18.10 -7.83 1.78
C ALA A 105 18.87 -6.88 0.85
N VAL A 106 18.17 -6.22 -0.07
CA VAL A 106 18.76 -5.17 -0.92
C VAL A 106 19.16 -3.96 -0.08
N ASP A 107 18.29 -3.49 0.82
CA ASP A 107 18.60 -2.37 1.72
C ASP A 107 19.78 -2.72 2.64
N ASP A 108 19.84 -3.92 3.21
CA ASP A 108 20.96 -4.37 4.04
C ASP A 108 22.29 -4.48 3.26
N ALA A 109 22.23 -4.89 1.98
CA ALA A 109 23.40 -4.87 1.11
C ALA A 109 23.83 -3.45 0.71
N LEU A 110 22.88 -2.52 0.61
CA LEU A 110 23.11 -1.10 0.29
C LEU A 110 23.48 -0.26 1.51
N LYS A 111 23.25 -0.71 2.75
CA LYS A 111 23.72 -0.07 3.99
C LYS A 111 25.26 0.03 4.08
N ALA A 112 26.00 -0.60 3.18
CA ALA A 112 27.44 -0.35 3.01
C ALA A 112 27.74 1.04 2.44
N ASP A 113 26.78 1.70 1.77
CA ASP A 113 26.82 3.11 1.38
C ASP A 113 25.94 3.93 2.35
N GLU A 114 26.54 4.39 3.46
CA GLU A 114 25.91 5.23 4.50
C GLU A 114 25.37 6.59 3.99
N GLN A 115 25.44 6.87 2.68
CA GLN A 115 25.14 8.17 2.08
C GLN A 115 23.69 8.33 1.59
N SER A 116 22.83 7.31 1.69
CA SER A 116 21.52 7.34 1.04
C SER A 116 20.44 8.14 1.80
N PHE A 117 20.66 8.47 3.08
CA PHE A 117 19.72 9.27 3.90
C PHE A 117 20.43 10.27 4.84
N ALA A 118 21.68 10.62 4.55
CA ALA A 118 22.39 11.62 5.32
C ALA A 118 21.93 13.03 4.90
N VAL A 119 21.49 13.83 5.87
CA VAL A 119 21.25 15.25 5.65
C VAL A 119 22.58 15.89 5.22
N PRO A 120 22.60 16.75 4.17
CA PRO A 120 23.83 17.41 3.74
C PRO A 120 24.52 18.14 4.88
N GLN A 121 25.85 18.12 4.88
CA GLN A 121 26.65 18.90 5.82
C GLN A 121 26.21 20.36 5.77
N ASN A 122 25.91 20.95 6.94
CA ASN A 122 25.45 22.33 7.12
C ASN A 122 23.99 22.65 6.69
N TYR A 123 23.15 21.66 6.37
CA TYR A 123 21.75 21.89 5.99
C TYR A 123 20.97 22.73 7.03
N PHE A 124 21.15 22.42 8.33
CA PHE A 124 20.41 23.08 9.39
C PHE A 124 20.95 24.50 9.65
N GLU A 125 22.25 24.70 9.54
CA GLU A 125 22.93 25.99 9.64
C GLU A 125 22.51 26.92 8.49
N ASP A 126 22.51 26.40 7.26
CA ASP A 126 22.09 27.14 6.07
C ASP A 126 20.59 27.48 6.13
N MET A 127 19.76 26.53 6.54
CA MET A 127 18.32 26.78 6.74
C MET A 127 18.09 27.84 7.82
N ALA A 128 18.82 27.77 8.95
CA ALA A 128 18.71 28.76 10.02
C ALA A 128 19.17 30.15 9.57
N ALA A 129 20.24 30.24 8.78
CA ALA A 129 20.71 31.49 8.19
C ALA A 129 19.69 32.06 7.20
N GLN A 130 19.09 31.21 6.36
CA GLN A 130 18.08 31.61 5.38
C GLN A 130 16.80 32.11 6.06
N ILE A 131 16.33 31.43 7.12
CA ILE A 131 15.16 31.85 7.90
C ILE A 131 15.43 33.22 8.54
N LYS A 132 16.59 33.41 9.18
CA LYS A 132 16.97 34.70 9.78
C LYS A 132 17.04 35.82 8.74
N SER A 133 17.62 35.55 7.58
CA SER A 133 17.67 36.52 6.47
C SER A 133 16.26 36.93 6.02
N ARG A 134 15.35 35.96 5.87
CA ARG A 134 13.95 36.25 5.48
C ARG A 134 13.21 37.06 6.54
N ILE A 135 13.39 36.76 7.83
CA ILE A 135 12.78 37.52 8.92
C ILE A 135 13.26 38.98 8.91
N VAL A 136 14.56 39.21 8.74
CA VAL A 136 15.12 40.58 8.66
C VAL A 136 14.56 41.34 7.45
N ILE A 137 14.43 40.68 6.30
CA ILE A 137 13.84 41.27 5.11
C ILE A 137 12.35 41.57 5.35
N GLU A 138 11.61 40.66 5.97
CA GLU A 138 10.19 40.83 6.28
C GLU A 138 9.96 41.99 7.27
N ASP A 139 10.77 42.11 8.32
CA ASP A 139 10.69 43.21 9.27
C ASP A 139 11.06 44.56 8.64
N ALA A 140 12.04 44.57 7.72
CA ALA A 140 12.38 45.76 6.94
C ALA A 140 11.27 46.14 5.94
N LEU A 141 10.58 45.16 5.35
CA LEU A 141 9.47 45.36 4.40
C LEU A 141 8.15 45.70 5.08
N LYS A 142 7.92 45.26 6.33
CA LYS A 142 6.77 45.68 7.16
C LYS A 142 6.78 47.19 7.47
N ALA A 143 7.93 47.85 7.35
CA ALA A 143 8.03 49.30 7.49
C ALA A 143 7.55 50.08 6.24
N ASP A 144 7.33 49.41 5.10
CA ASP A 144 6.80 50.02 3.87
C ASP A 144 5.50 49.27 3.48
N GLU A 145 4.34 49.91 3.69
CA GLU A 145 2.98 49.37 3.43
C GLU A 145 2.75 48.90 1.97
N ARG A 146 3.72 49.09 1.08
CA ARG A 146 3.67 48.74 -0.35
C ARG A 146 4.02 47.28 -0.66
N SER A 147 4.43 46.49 0.34
CA SER A 147 5.00 45.15 0.12
C SER A 147 3.98 44.08 -0.33
N PHE A 148 2.69 44.40 -0.38
CA PHE A 148 1.63 43.55 -0.94
C PHE A 148 0.85 44.22 -2.08
N ALA A 149 1.36 45.35 -2.62
CA ALA A 149 0.70 46.02 -3.73
C ALA A 149 1.01 45.26 -5.04
N VAL A 150 -0.04 44.96 -5.80
CA VAL A 150 0.11 44.40 -7.14
C VAL A 150 0.91 45.39 -8.00
N PRO A 151 1.98 44.94 -8.69
CA PRO A 151 2.76 45.80 -9.57
C PRO A 151 1.87 46.50 -10.60
N GLN A 152 2.20 47.75 -10.91
CA GLN A 152 1.50 48.49 -11.96
C GLN A 152 1.64 47.72 -13.28
N ASN A 153 0.51 47.50 -13.97
CA ASN A 153 0.40 46.72 -15.22
C ASN A 153 0.50 45.19 -15.10
N TYR A 154 0.50 44.60 -13.89
CA TYR A 154 0.55 43.14 -13.72
C TYR A 154 -0.57 42.41 -14.46
N PHE A 155 -1.79 42.95 -14.40
CA PHE A 155 -2.96 42.32 -15.02
C PHE A 155 -2.94 42.48 -16.55
N GLU A 156 -2.51 43.65 -17.04
CA GLU A 156 -2.35 43.95 -18.46
C GLU A 156 -1.27 43.06 -19.09
N ASP A 157 -0.11 42.93 -18.44
CA ASP A 157 1.00 42.09 -18.91
C ASP A 157 0.62 40.60 -18.87
N MET A 158 -0.08 40.16 -17.83
CA MET A 158 -0.60 38.79 -17.74
C MET A 158 -1.63 38.51 -18.83
N ALA A 159 -2.53 39.45 -19.13
CA ALA A 159 -3.50 39.31 -20.22
C ALA A 159 -2.81 39.26 -21.59
N ALA A 160 -1.78 40.07 -21.81
CA ALA A 160 -0.95 40.03 -23.01
C ALA A 160 -0.20 38.70 -23.15
N GLN A 161 0.35 38.16 -22.05
CA GLN A 161 1.01 36.86 -22.05
C GLN A 161 0.04 35.72 -22.33
N LEU A 162 -1.13 35.71 -21.70
CA LEU A 162 -2.15 34.67 -21.91
C LEU A 162 -2.65 34.68 -23.36
N SER A 163 -2.97 35.84 -23.91
CA SER A 163 -3.38 35.96 -25.32
C SER A 163 -2.29 35.50 -26.28
N SER A 164 -1.01 35.84 -26.03
CA SER A 164 0.10 35.34 -26.84
C SER A 164 0.22 33.81 -26.82
N ARG A 165 -0.02 33.18 -25.67
CA ARG A 165 0.00 31.72 -25.53
C ARG A 165 -1.17 31.07 -26.25
N ILE A 166 -2.37 31.63 -26.13
CA ILE A 166 -3.57 31.13 -26.82
C ILE A 166 -3.37 31.18 -28.34
N VAL A 167 -2.83 32.29 -28.88
CA VAL A 167 -2.56 32.41 -30.33
C VAL A 167 -1.51 31.39 -30.80
N VAL A 168 -0.44 31.17 -30.01
CA VAL A 168 0.56 30.14 -30.31
C VAL A 168 -0.06 28.75 -30.26
N GLU A 169 -0.90 28.49 -29.26
CA GLU A 169 -1.58 27.21 -29.10
C GLU A 169 -2.59 26.93 -30.21
N GLU A 170 -3.41 27.91 -30.62
CA GLU A 170 -4.31 27.80 -31.78
C GLU A 170 -3.53 27.56 -33.08
N ALA A 171 -2.41 28.27 -33.28
CA ALA A 171 -1.53 28.04 -34.43
C ALA A 171 -0.88 26.65 -34.41
N MET A 172 -0.69 26.06 -33.23
CA MET A 172 -0.14 24.71 -33.03
C MET A 172 -1.21 23.60 -32.99
N GLN A 173 -2.47 23.93 -32.67
CA GLN A 173 -3.61 23.00 -32.62
C GLN A 173 -3.97 22.42 -33.99
N ALA A 174 -3.46 23.00 -35.09
CA ALA A 174 -3.51 22.36 -36.40
C ALA A 174 -2.76 21.00 -36.46
N LYS A 175 -2.00 20.62 -35.41
CA LYS A 175 -1.23 19.37 -35.37
C LYS A 175 -1.44 18.46 -34.16
N THR A 176 -2.29 18.81 -33.19
CA THR A 176 -2.59 17.91 -32.06
C THR A 176 -3.93 17.22 -32.27
N SER A 177 -3.98 16.35 -33.26
CA SER A 177 -5.03 15.36 -33.43
C SER A 177 -4.86 14.27 -32.37
N PHE A 178 -5.26 14.54 -31.11
CA PHE A 178 -5.51 13.46 -30.14
C PHE A 178 -6.85 12.80 -30.49
N THR A 179 -6.91 12.21 -31.68
CA THR A 179 -8.05 11.41 -32.12
C THR A 179 -7.76 9.97 -31.76
N VAL A 180 -8.73 9.30 -31.14
CA VAL A 180 -8.63 7.86 -30.91
C VAL A 180 -8.51 7.17 -32.28
N PRO A 181 -7.51 6.27 -32.47
CA PRO A 181 -7.39 5.51 -33.70
C PRO A 181 -8.68 4.74 -34.00
N GLU A 182 -9.03 4.64 -35.29
CA GLU A 182 -10.20 3.88 -35.73
C GLU A 182 -10.11 2.42 -35.22
N ASN A 183 -11.19 1.90 -34.66
CA ASN A 183 -11.30 0.55 -34.06
C ASN A 183 -10.46 0.27 -32.79
N TYR A 184 -9.93 1.30 -32.11
CA TYR A 184 -9.23 1.14 -30.83
C TYR A 184 -10.07 0.39 -29.78
N PHE A 185 -11.35 0.76 -29.66
CA PHE A 185 -12.24 0.17 -28.66
C PHE A 185 -12.67 -1.26 -29.02
N GLU A 186 -12.93 -1.57 -30.29
CA GLU A 186 -13.16 -2.94 -30.76
C GLU A 186 -11.95 -3.85 -30.50
N GLU A 187 -10.73 -3.37 -30.76
CA GLU A 187 -9.51 -4.15 -30.51
C GLU A 187 -9.28 -4.36 -29.02
N LEU A 188 -9.49 -3.32 -28.20
CA LEU A 188 -9.41 -3.41 -26.75
C LEU A 188 -10.43 -4.40 -26.20
N ASN A 189 -11.69 -4.31 -26.65
CA ASN A 189 -12.76 -5.19 -26.20
C ASN A 189 -12.45 -6.65 -26.57
N ARG A 190 -11.99 -6.90 -27.80
CA ARG A 190 -11.57 -8.23 -28.25
C ARG A 190 -10.39 -8.77 -27.41
N LYS A 191 -9.39 -7.94 -27.10
CA LYS A 191 -8.27 -8.34 -26.23
C LYS A 191 -8.72 -8.71 -24.82
N VAL A 192 -9.61 -7.90 -24.23
CA VAL A 192 -10.17 -8.16 -22.90
C VAL A 192 -11.00 -9.45 -22.89
N LEU A 193 -11.85 -9.68 -23.90
CA LEU A 193 -12.62 -10.91 -24.04
C LEU A 193 -11.74 -12.15 -24.23
N ASN A 194 -10.73 -12.08 -25.09
CA ASN A 194 -9.79 -13.19 -25.30
C ASN A 194 -8.98 -13.53 -24.03
N GLN A 195 -8.60 -12.50 -23.28
CA GLN A 195 -7.84 -12.65 -22.03
C GLN A 195 -8.72 -13.15 -20.88
N ALA A 196 -9.98 -12.69 -20.78
CA ALA A 196 -10.95 -13.13 -19.78
C ALA A 196 -11.48 -14.56 -20.06
N ALA A 197 -11.61 -14.94 -21.33
CA ALA A 197 -12.02 -16.28 -21.74
C ALA A 197 -10.88 -17.33 -21.67
N GLY A 198 -9.66 -16.93 -21.29
CA GLY A 198 -8.51 -17.84 -21.16
C GLY A 198 -8.03 -18.45 -22.49
N LEU A 199 -8.45 -17.90 -23.63
CA LEU A 199 -8.14 -18.45 -24.96
C LEU A 199 -6.74 -18.07 -25.46
N GLU A 200 -6.12 -17.04 -24.88
CA GLU A 200 -4.72 -16.70 -25.12
C GLU A 200 -3.86 -17.10 -23.92
N ALA A 201 -3.59 -18.40 -23.81
CA ALA A 201 -2.39 -18.87 -23.13
C ALA A 201 -1.19 -18.22 -23.84
N ALA A 202 -0.66 -17.18 -23.22
CA ALA A 202 0.43 -16.37 -23.75
C ALA A 202 1.52 -17.28 -24.31
N ASN A 203 1.73 -17.23 -25.63
CA ASN A 203 2.85 -17.88 -26.30
C ASN A 203 4.11 -17.07 -26.00
N ARG A 204 4.47 -16.97 -24.72
CA ARG A 204 5.78 -16.50 -24.28
C ARG A 204 6.74 -17.63 -24.63
N LYS A 205 7.29 -17.59 -25.85
CA LYS A 205 8.49 -18.36 -26.19
C LYS A 205 9.62 -17.88 -25.27
N GLY A 206 9.66 -18.42 -24.06
CA GLY A 206 10.80 -18.27 -23.17
C GLY A 206 12.02 -18.83 -23.88
N VAL A 207 13.03 -17.99 -24.08
CA VAL A 207 14.32 -18.46 -24.58
C VAL A 207 14.90 -19.36 -23.49
N ILE A 208 14.90 -20.67 -23.71
CA ILE A 208 15.52 -21.64 -22.81
C ILE A 208 17.05 -21.44 -22.92
N ARG A 209 17.65 -20.70 -21.98
CA ARG A 209 19.11 -20.68 -21.80
C ARG A 209 19.49 -21.73 -20.76
N ARG A 210 20.42 -22.62 -21.14
CA ARG A 210 21.02 -23.59 -20.20
C ARG A 210 21.92 -22.84 -19.23
N LEU A 211 21.63 -22.97 -17.93
CA LEU A 211 22.30 -22.24 -16.84
C LEU A 211 23.67 -22.84 -16.46
N VAL A 212 24.00 -24.04 -16.95
CA VAL A 212 25.24 -24.75 -16.61
C VAL A 212 25.92 -25.22 -17.89
N SER A 213 27.17 -24.78 -18.10
CA SER A 213 28.00 -25.26 -19.20
C SER A 213 28.48 -26.68 -18.89
N THR A 214 28.22 -27.62 -19.79
CA THR A 214 28.63 -29.04 -19.67
C THR A 214 30.15 -29.24 -19.63
N ALA A 215 30.95 -28.18 -19.81
CA ALA A 215 32.40 -28.22 -19.67
C ALA A 215 32.85 -28.26 -18.21
N ALA A 216 32.20 -27.51 -17.30
CA ALA A 216 32.59 -27.45 -15.89
C ALA A 216 32.35 -28.79 -15.17
N PHE A 217 31.27 -29.51 -15.53
CA PHE A 217 30.96 -30.82 -14.94
C PHE A 217 32.02 -31.89 -15.28
N LYS A 218 32.73 -31.77 -16.41
CA LYS A 218 33.80 -32.71 -16.80
C LYS A 218 35.03 -32.61 -15.90
N TYR A 219 35.28 -31.43 -15.31
CA TYR A 219 36.40 -31.21 -14.41
C TYR A 219 36.02 -31.40 -12.94
N ALA A 220 34.74 -31.24 -12.59
CA ALA A 220 34.23 -31.47 -11.23
C ALA A 220 34.45 -32.93 -10.78
N THR A 221 34.22 -33.91 -11.66
CA THR A 221 34.45 -35.32 -11.33
C THR A 221 35.92 -35.61 -11.01
N ALA A 222 36.85 -35.09 -11.81
CA ALA A 222 38.28 -35.24 -11.57
C ALA A 222 38.71 -34.62 -10.24
N ALA A 223 38.23 -33.41 -9.92
CA ALA A 223 38.51 -32.75 -8.64
C ALA A 223 37.99 -33.57 -7.45
N CYS A 224 36.77 -34.10 -7.53
CA CYS A 224 36.22 -34.98 -6.49
C CYS A 224 37.05 -36.26 -6.31
N PHE A 225 37.50 -36.89 -7.40
CA PHE A 225 38.38 -38.05 -7.31
C PHE A 225 39.72 -37.72 -6.65
N THR A 226 40.32 -36.56 -6.99
CA THR A 226 41.58 -36.13 -6.34
C THR A 226 41.39 -35.85 -4.85
N LEU A 227 40.25 -35.28 -4.44
CA LEU A 227 39.96 -35.04 -3.03
C LEU A 227 39.73 -36.35 -2.26
N VAL A 228 38.99 -37.29 -2.84
CA VAL A 228 38.71 -38.60 -2.21
C VAL A 228 39.99 -39.42 -2.08
N VAL A 229 40.81 -39.48 -3.12
CA VAL A 229 42.09 -40.21 -3.09
C VAL A 229 43.08 -39.52 -2.13
N GLY A 230 43.14 -38.19 -2.16
CA GLY A 230 43.96 -37.41 -1.23
C GLY A 230 43.54 -37.61 0.22
N ALA A 231 42.23 -37.58 0.50
CA ALA A 231 41.69 -37.84 1.83
C ALA A 231 41.93 -39.29 2.28
N ALA A 232 41.80 -40.29 1.39
CA ALA A 232 42.06 -41.68 1.73
C ALA A 232 43.53 -41.94 2.09
N ILE A 233 44.47 -41.32 1.36
CA ILE A 233 45.90 -41.41 1.68
C ILE A 233 46.21 -40.67 2.99
N PHE A 234 45.61 -39.49 3.20
CA PHE A 234 45.78 -38.71 4.41
C PHE A 234 45.23 -39.44 5.65
N ILE A 235 44.05 -40.05 5.55
CA ILE A 235 43.43 -40.85 6.63
C ILE A 235 44.23 -42.14 6.86
N GLY A 236 44.78 -42.77 5.82
CA GLY A 236 45.62 -43.96 5.94
C GLY A 236 47.00 -43.71 6.58
N GLN A 237 47.45 -42.44 6.66
CA GLN A 237 48.65 -42.02 7.40
C GLN A 237 48.33 -41.54 8.83
N ILE A 238 47.06 -41.40 9.17
CA ILE A 238 46.63 -41.14 10.55
C ILE A 238 46.47 -42.49 11.23
N ASP A 239 47.55 -42.96 11.88
CA ASP A 239 47.43 -43.94 12.96
C ASP A 239 46.46 -43.33 13.98
N SER A 240 45.22 -43.81 13.98
CA SER A 240 44.21 -43.34 14.91
C SER A 240 44.61 -43.81 16.31
N PRO A 241 44.85 -42.94 17.31
CA PRO A 241 44.66 -43.39 18.67
C PRO A 241 43.16 -43.67 18.79
N SER A 242 42.79 -44.92 19.09
CA SER A 242 41.42 -45.23 19.50
C SER A 242 41.03 -44.24 20.60
N ALA A 243 40.17 -43.28 20.28
CA ALA A 243 39.55 -42.43 21.27
C ALA A 243 38.56 -43.30 22.06
N LYS A 244 39.08 -44.03 23.05
CA LYS A 244 38.25 -44.49 24.15
C LYS A 244 37.65 -43.24 24.77
N HIS A 245 36.34 -43.10 24.67
CA HIS A 245 35.59 -41.99 25.26
C HIS A 245 35.42 -42.24 26.78
N ASP A 246 36.52 -42.48 27.48
CA ASP A 246 36.52 -42.62 28.93
C ASP A 246 36.53 -41.21 29.54
N SER A 247 35.45 -40.89 30.26
CA SER A 247 35.26 -39.71 31.13
C SER A 247 34.95 -38.35 30.47
N THR A 248 33.73 -38.20 29.94
CA THR A 248 33.10 -36.87 29.93
C THR A 248 32.64 -36.54 31.36
N TYR A 249 32.88 -35.33 31.87
CA TYR A 249 32.51 -34.88 33.23
C TYR A 249 31.07 -35.26 33.61
N LEU A 250 30.16 -35.13 32.66
CA LEU A 250 28.74 -35.47 32.81
C LEU A 250 28.54 -36.96 33.15
N HIS A 251 29.31 -37.85 32.53
CA HIS A 251 29.21 -39.29 32.74
C HIS A 251 29.68 -39.70 34.15
N LYS A 252 30.71 -39.02 34.68
CA LYS A 252 31.15 -39.23 36.07
C LYS A 252 30.13 -38.68 37.07
N ALA A 253 29.61 -37.48 36.81
CA ALA A 253 28.60 -36.86 37.66
C ALA A 253 27.27 -37.66 37.69
N LEU A 254 26.91 -38.34 36.59
CA LEU A 254 25.73 -39.20 36.52
C LEU A 254 25.97 -40.59 37.14
N SER A 255 27.17 -41.13 37.05
CA SER A 255 27.52 -42.43 37.65
C SER A 255 27.57 -42.41 39.18
N ASP A 256 27.76 -41.24 39.79
CA ASP A 256 27.78 -41.08 41.24
C ASP A 256 26.35 -40.96 41.84
N ILE A 257 25.31 -40.98 41.01
CA ILE A 257 23.90 -40.95 41.46
C ILE A 257 23.43 -42.38 41.76
N PRO A 258 22.94 -42.68 42.97
CA PRO A 258 22.38 -43.99 43.31
C PRO A 258 21.12 -44.32 42.52
N ASP A 259 20.97 -45.58 42.09
CA ASP A 259 19.80 -46.05 41.32
C ASP A 259 18.45 -45.75 42.01
N ASN A 260 18.41 -45.81 43.34
CA ASN A 260 17.20 -45.53 44.13
C ASN A 260 16.77 -44.05 44.07
N ASP A 261 17.71 -43.13 43.89
CA ASP A 261 17.42 -41.71 43.73
C ASP A 261 16.91 -41.41 42.32
N ILE A 262 17.42 -42.14 41.32
CA ILE A 262 16.91 -42.10 39.93
C ILE A 262 15.48 -42.62 39.91
N GLU A 263 15.21 -43.75 40.57
CA GLU A 263 13.87 -44.34 40.67
C GLU A 263 12.88 -43.40 41.38
N SER A 264 13.29 -42.81 42.49
CA SER A 264 12.46 -41.85 43.24
C SER A 264 12.16 -40.58 42.43
N TYR A 265 13.16 -40.06 41.71
CA TYR A 265 13.00 -38.89 40.85
C TYR A 265 12.01 -39.15 39.71
N LEU A 266 12.16 -40.30 39.04
CA LEU A 266 11.25 -40.75 38.00
C LEU A 266 9.84 -40.90 38.57
N GLN A 267 9.66 -41.63 39.67
CA GLN A 267 8.34 -41.80 40.30
C GLN A 267 7.66 -40.50 40.71
N LEU A 268 8.43 -39.50 41.17
CA LEU A 268 7.90 -38.20 41.57
C LEU A 268 7.52 -37.32 40.36
N HIS A 269 8.16 -37.51 39.21
CA HIS A 269 7.98 -36.69 38.02
C HIS A 269 7.22 -37.37 36.87
N MET A 270 6.78 -38.63 37.04
CA MET A 270 5.89 -39.28 36.08
C MET A 270 4.47 -38.71 36.17
N ASP A 271 4.03 -37.99 35.14
CA ASP A 271 2.62 -37.62 34.93
C ASP A 271 1.88 -38.74 34.15
N ALA A 272 0.55 -38.76 34.21
CA ALA A 272 -0.30 -39.76 33.53
C ALA A 272 -0.07 -39.83 32.01
N GLY A 273 0.47 -38.78 31.39
CA GLY A 273 0.87 -38.74 29.98
C GLY A 273 2.13 -39.57 29.65
N ASP A 274 3.08 -39.69 30.56
CA ASP A 274 4.38 -40.35 30.29
C ASP A 274 4.29 -41.87 30.30
N THR A 275 3.35 -42.45 31.06
CA THR A 275 3.12 -43.91 31.07
C THR A 275 2.79 -44.48 29.69
N ARG A 276 2.17 -43.68 28.82
CA ARG A 276 1.82 -44.08 27.45
C ARG A 276 3.03 -44.05 26.51
N SER A 277 3.95 -43.10 26.72
CA SER A 277 5.21 -42.98 25.98
C SER A 277 6.17 -44.13 26.29
N VAL A 278 6.31 -44.51 27.57
CA VAL A 278 7.23 -45.58 27.98
C VAL A 278 6.75 -46.97 27.53
N ILE A 279 5.43 -47.20 27.51
CA ILE A 279 4.84 -48.45 26.97
C ILE A 279 5.02 -48.51 25.44
N ASP A 280 4.81 -47.40 24.72
CA ASP A 280 5.00 -47.34 23.26
C ASP A 280 6.51 -47.39 22.87
N GLN A 281 7.42 -46.86 23.70
CA GLN A 281 8.87 -46.92 23.46
C GLN A 281 9.52 -48.23 23.87
N ALA A 282 9.02 -48.92 24.90
CA ALA A 282 9.51 -50.26 25.27
C ALA A 282 9.27 -51.29 24.15
N ASP A 283 8.22 -51.09 23.35
CA ASP A 283 7.89 -51.95 22.20
C ASP A 283 8.71 -51.62 20.94
N GLN A 284 9.26 -50.40 20.84
CA GLN A 284 10.01 -49.94 19.65
C GLN A 284 11.53 -49.81 19.84
N GLY A 285 12.05 -49.98 21.06
CA GLY A 285 13.47 -49.72 21.37
C GLY A 285 14.44 -50.91 21.26
N LYS A 286 13.97 -52.15 21.10
CA LYS A 286 14.84 -53.35 21.13
C LYS A 286 15.36 -53.87 19.79
N THR A 287 15.12 -53.18 18.68
CA THR A 287 15.47 -53.71 17.34
C THR A 287 16.72 -53.10 16.71
N ASN A 288 17.27 -52.00 17.25
CA ASN A 288 18.29 -51.24 16.54
C ASN A 288 19.70 -51.24 17.16
N ASN A 289 19.94 -52.00 18.23
CA ASN A 289 21.30 -52.17 18.76
C ASN A 289 21.48 -53.52 19.47
N VAL A 290 21.29 -54.61 18.73
CA VAL A 290 21.72 -55.94 19.16
C VAL A 290 23.11 -56.16 18.56
N SER A 291 24.12 -56.30 19.41
CA SER A 291 25.48 -56.63 18.96
C SER A 291 25.48 -58.03 18.35
N THR A 292 26.36 -58.29 17.38
CA THR A 292 26.50 -59.63 16.79
C THR A 292 26.82 -60.69 17.84
N ASP A 293 27.50 -60.32 18.94
CA ASP A 293 27.77 -61.22 20.06
C ASP A 293 26.50 -61.62 20.81
N ASP A 294 25.56 -60.69 21.02
CA ASP A 294 24.29 -60.96 21.72
C ASP A 294 23.40 -61.94 20.93
N LEU A 295 23.47 -61.90 19.58
CA LEU A 295 22.76 -62.85 18.72
C LEU A 295 23.37 -64.25 18.78
N THR A 296 24.69 -64.36 18.97
CA THR A 296 25.37 -65.65 19.05
C THR A 296 25.06 -66.38 20.35
N ASP A 297 24.97 -65.66 21.47
CA ASP A 297 24.57 -66.25 22.76
C ASP A 297 23.14 -66.78 22.71
N TYR A 298 22.22 -66.07 22.05
CA TYR A 298 20.82 -66.50 21.93
C TYR A 298 20.64 -67.76 21.08
N LEU A 299 21.40 -67.87 19.98
CA LEU A 299 21.38 -69.05 19.10
C LEU A 299 22.10 -70.27 19.71
N SER A 300 22.99 -70.05 20.67
CA SER A 300 23.66 -71.13 21.41
C SER A 300 22.79 -71.75 22.52
N ASN A 301 21.70 -71.09 22.89
CA ASN A 301 20.78 -71.48 23.96
C ASN A 301 19.40 -71.95 23.45
N ILE A 302 19.30 -72.28 22.15
CA ILE A 302 18.16 -73.00 21.54
C ILE A 302 18.61 -74.38 21.07
#